data_AF-A0A936KI82-F1
#
_entry.id   AF-A0A936KI82-F1
#
_cell.length_a   1.000
_cell.length_b   1.000
_cell.length_c   1.000
_cell.angle_alpha   90.00
_cell.angle_beta   90.00
_cell.angle_gamma   90.00
#
_symmetry.space_group_name_H-M   'P 1'
#
loop_
_entity.id
_entity.type
_entity.pdbx_description
1 polymer ?
#
loop_
_entity_poly.entity_id
_entity_poly.type
_entity_poly.pdbx_seq_one_letter_code
_entity_poly.pdbx_strand_id
1 'polypeptide(L)'
;MPKAKMTGFTKFLLLMIIVGPLAFFGASYYRGEDGFGAIKSLFNKSENTSSEKVDEEKPKVAKSNGDDLLLESKIKRYEDELIQKNKLIDSLYLENTRISNEYKLKIKELEQSKVQLEKVKSVLNK
;
A
#
# COMPACT_ATOMS: atom_id res chain seq x y z
N MET A 1 -22.55 -20.28 -34.36
CA MET A 1 -21.95 -19.24 -33.50
C MET A 1 -20.44 -19.46 -33.46
N PRO A 2 -19.62 -18.56 -34.02
CA PRO A 2 -18.17 -18.72 -33.99
C PRO A 2 -17.64 -18.53 -32.55
N LYS A 3 -16.91 -19.51 -32.03
CA LYS A 3 -16.22 -19.42 -30.74
C LYS A 3 -14.96 -18.58 -30.95
N ALA A 4 -14.87 -17.40 -30.35
CA ALA A 4 -13.69 -16.55 -30.43
C ALA A 4 -12.48 -17.30 -29.83
N LYS A 5 -11.56 -17.75 -30.69
CA LYS A 5 -10.31 -18.37 -30.26
C LYS A 5 -9.31 -17.24 -29.99
N MET A 6 -9.00 -16.98 -28.73
CA MET A 6 -7.95 -16.03 -28.37
C MET A 6 -6.60 -16.56 -28.85
N THR A 7 -5.91 -15.73 -29.64
CA THR A 7 -4.57 -16.05 -30.14
C THR A 7 -3.55 -15.99 -29.00
N GLY A 8 -2.40 -16.65 -29.15
CA GLY A 8 -1.31 -16.59 -28.16
C GLY A 8 -0.84 -15.16 -27.90
N PHE A 9 -0.82 -14.33 -28.94
CA PHE A 9 -0.53 -12.91 -28.83
C PHE A 9 -1.56 -12.16 -27.97
N THR A 10 -2.86 -12.45 -28.11
CA THR A 10 -3.90 -11.84 -27.27
C THR A 10 -3.73 -12.19 -25.80
N LYS A 11 -3.33 -13.43 -25.48
CA LYS A 11 -3.04 -13.85 -24.10
C LYS A 11 -1.82 -13.12 -23.53
N PHE A 12 -0.77 -12.96 -24.33
CA PHE A 12 0.42 -12.19 -23.95
C PHE A 12 0.09 -10.71 -23.70
N LEU A 13 -0.66 -10.08 -24.60
CA LEU A 13 -1.10 -8.69 -24.45
C LEU A 13 -1.90 -8.49 -23.16
N LEU A 14 -2.83 -9.40 -22.88
CA LEU A 14 -3.68 -9.34 -21.69
C LEU A 14 -2.88 -9.51 -20.40
N LEU A 15 -1.84 -10.34 -20.42
CA LEU A 15 -0.88 -10.45 -19.32
C LEU A 15 -0.07 -9.16 -19.15
N MET A 16 0.36 -8.55 -20.25
CA MET A 16 1.19 -7.33 -20.23
C MET A 16 0.43 -6.12 -19.66
N ILE A 17 -0.89 -6.05 -19.87
CA ILE A 17 -1.77 -5.03 -19.27
C ILE A 17 -1.77 -5.11 -17.73
N ILE A 18 -1.58 -6.30 -17.15
CA ILE A 18 -1.56 -6.49 -15.70
C ILE A 18 -0.13 -6.36 -15.18
N VAL A 19 0.82 -7.07 -15.80
CA VAL A 19 2.21 -7.13 -15.35
C VAL A 19 2.94 -5.80 -15.54
N GLY A 20 2.63 -5.05 -16.60
CA GLY A 20 3.27 -3.77 -16.90
C GLY A 20 3.11 -2.75 -15.76
N PRO A 21 1.87 -2.40 -15.36
CA PRO A 21 1.64 -1.51 -14.22
C PRO A 21 2.25 -2.05 -12.92
N LEU A 22 2.12 -3.35 -12.64
CA LEU A 22 2.71 -3.96 -11.45
C LEU A 22 4.24 -3.81 -11.41
N ALA A 23 4.92 -4.03 -12.55
CA ALA A 23 6.35 -3.86 -12.66
C ALA A 23 6.78 -2.39 -12.49
N PHE A 24 5.98 -1.44 -12.99
CA PHE A 24 6.21 -0.01 -12.78
C PHE A 24 6.13 0.35 -11.29
N PHE A 25 5.06 -0.07 -10.60
CA PHE A 25 4.93 0.16 -9.16
C PHE A 25 6.05 -0.50 -8.36
N GLY A 26 6.44 -1.73 -8.71
CA GLY A 26 7.54 -2.44 -8.07
C GLY A 26 8.89 -1.72 -8.25
N ALA A 27 9.17 -1.23 -9.45
CA ALA A 27 10.38 -0.47 -9.74
C ALA A 27 10.42 0.88 -8.99
N SER A 28 9.30 1.60 -8.94
CA SER A 28 9.17 2.83 -8.17
C SER A 28 9.36 2.59 -6.66
N TYR A 29 8.77 1.51 -6.13
CA TYR A 29 8.96 1.14 -4.71
C TYR A 29 10.42 0.87 -4.37
N TYR A 30 11.14 0.13 -5.23
CA TYR A 30 12.57 -0.14 -5.03
C TYR A 30 13.43 1.14 -5.02
N ARG A 31 13.04 2.16 -5.79
CA ARG A 31 13.72 3.46 -5.86
C ARG A 31 13.27 4.44 -4.78
N GLY A 32 12.26 4.10 -3.98
CA GLY A 32 11.66 5.00 -2.99
C GLY A 32 10.80 6.11 -3.61
N GLU A 33 10.41 5.98 -4.88
CA GLU A 33 9.55 6.93 -5.58
C GLU A 33 8.08 6.53 -5.45
N ASP A 34 7.18 7.52 -5.36
CA ASP A 34 5.73 7.28 -5.37
C ASP A 34 5.25 7.02 -6.81
N GLY A 35 5.12 5.74 -7.16
CA GLY A 35 4.62 5.31 -8.47
C GLY A 35 3.19 5.78 -8.75
N PHE A 36 2.34 5.92 -7.72
CA PHE A 36 0.96 6.40 -7.91
C PHE A 36 0.95 7.90 -8.20
N GLY A 37 1.80 8.67 -7.49
CA GLY A 37 2.03 10.08 -7.76
C GLY A 37 2.53 10.34 -9.19
N ALA A 38 3.47 9.52 -9.68
CA ALA A 38 4.00 9.64 -11.03
C ALA A 38 2.91 9.40 -12.11
N ILE A 39 2.09 8.36 -11.96
CA ILE A 39 0.97 8.07 -12.87
C ILE A 39 -0.06 9.20 -12.86
N LYS A 40 -0.39 9.73 -11.68
CA LYS A 40 -1.33 10.84 -11.53
C LYS A 40 -0.83 12.11 -12.23
N SER A 41 0.45 12.42 -12.08
CA SER A 41 1.09 13.55 -12.79
C SER A 41 1.10 13.34 -14.31
N LEU A 42 1.35 12.12 -14.79
CA LEU A 42 1.32 11.80 -16.22
C LEU A 42 -0.10 11.93 -16.80
N PHE A 43 -1.12 11.46 -16.06
CA PHE A 43 -2.51 11.54 -16.48
C PHE A 43 -3.02 13.00 -16.49
N ASN A 44 -2.73 13.77 -15.44
CA ASN A 44 -3.06 15.19 -15.37
C ASN A 44 -2.30 16.03 -16.42
N LYS A 45 -1.09 15.62 -16.80
CA LYS A 45 -0.33 16.27 -17.89
C LYS A 45 -0.97 15.99 -19.25
N SER A 46 -1.52 14.79 -19.46
CA SER A 46 -2.19 14.40 -20.71
C SER A 46 -3.51 15.15 -20.95
N GLU A 47 -4.25 15.54 -19.90
CA GLU A 47 -5.46 16.37 -20.06
C GLU A 47 -5.13 17.81 -20.48
N ASN A 48 -3.93 18.30 -20.19
CA ASN A 48 -3.50 19.67 -20.50
C ASN A 48 -2.68 19.79 -21.80
N THR A 49 -2.43 18.69 -22.52
CA THR A 49 -1.68 18.72 -23.78
C THR A 49 -2.62 18.87 -24.97
N SER A 50 -3.14 20.08 -25.14
CA SER A 50 -3.54 20.62 -26.44
C SER A 50 -2.88 22.00 -26.62
N SER A 51 -1.55 22.03 -26.71
CA SER A 51 -0.76 23.01 -27.46
C SER A 51 0.74 22.72 -27.28
N GLU A 52 1.43 22.49 -28.40
CA GLU A 52 2.87 22.67 -28.47
C GLU A 52 3.22 24.15 -28.21
N LYS A 53 4.23 24.40 -27.37
CA LYS A 53 5.52 24.95 -27.80
C LYS A 53 6.43 25.17 -26.59
N VAL A 54 7.71 24.93 -26.84
CA VAL A 54 8.85 25.33 -26.02
C VAL A 54 8.84 26.85 -25.95
N ASP A 55 8.69 27.42 -24.75
CA ASP A 55 9.27 28.71 -24.42
C ASP A 55 9.58 28.75 -22.92
N GLU A 56 10.83 29.10 -22.63
CA GLU A 56 11.28 29.48 -21.30
C GLU A 56 10.58 30.78 -20.89
N GLU A 57 9.49 30.69 -20.15
CA GLU A 57 9.00 31.86 -19.43
C GLU A 57 8.59 31.48 -18.01
N LYS A 58 9.42 31.93 -17.06
CA LYS A 58 9.13 31.89 -15.62
C LYS A 58 7.75 32.51 -15.38
N PRO A 59 6.78 31.80 -14.78
CA PRO A 59 5.54 32.44 -14.40
C PRO A 59 5.81 33.34 -13.19
N LYS A 60 5.69 34.66 -13.39
CA LYS A 60 5.50 35.63 -12.32
C LYS A 60 4.18 35.28 -11.63
N VAL A 61 4.25 34.55 -10.51
CA VAL A 61 3.09 34.34 -9.65
C VAL A 61 2.90 35.59 -8.81
N ALA A 62 1.96 36.45 -9.21
CA ALA A 62 1.30 37.34 -8.26
C ALA A 62 0.50 36.45 -7.30
N LYS A 63 1.12 36.06 -6.18
CA LYS A 63 0.46 35.30 -5.10
C LYS A 63 -0.68 36.15 -4.54
N SER A 64 -1.90 35.71 -4.80
CA SER A 64 -3.09 36.20 -4.11
C SER A 64 -3.11 35.62 -2.70
N ASN A 65 -3.31 36.46 -1.68
CA ASN A 65 -3.36 36.07 -0.26
C ASN A 65 -4.38 34.95 0.06
N GLY A 66 -5.31 34.65 -0.84
CA GLY A 66 -6.26 33.54 -0.70
C GLY A 66 -5.64 32.14 -0.90
N ASP A 67 -4.58 32.02 -1.68
CA ASP A 67 -3.95 30.72 -1.98
C ASP A 67 -3.09 30.23 -0.80
N ASP A 68 -2.47 31.16 -0.06
CA ASP A 68 -1.68 30.86 1.14
C ASP A 68 -2.58 30.33 2.27
N LEU A 69 -3.77 30.91 2.48
CA LEU A 69 -4.74 30.43 3.47
C LEU A 69 -5.25 29.01 3.16
N LEU A 70 -5.49 28.72 1.89
CA LEU A 70 -5.88 27.37 1.46
C LEU A 70 -4.74 26.37 1.62
N LEU A 71 -3.50 26.79 1.37
CA LEU A 71 -2.32 25.94 1.54
C LEU A 71 -2.07 25.62 3.02
N GLU A 72 -2.14 26.62 3.90
CA GLU A 72 -2.03 26.48 5.36
C GLU A 72 -3.09 25.50 5.89
N SER A 73 -4.33 25.62 5.41
CA SER A 73 -5.42 24.72 5.82
C SER A 73 -5.18 23.27 5.40
N LYS A 74 -4.52 23.04 4.25
CA LYS A 74 -4.17 21.70 3.78
C LYS A 74 -3.01 21.12 4.58
N ILE A 75 -1.98 21.93 4.87
CA ILE A 75 -0.84 21.53 5.70
C ILE A 75 -1.35 21.07 7.07
N LYS A 76 -2.19 21.88 7.73
CA LYS A 76 -2.76 21.52 9.03
C LYS A 76 -3.56 20.21 8.98
N ARG A 77 -4.37 20.00 7.94
CA ARG A 77 -5.13 18.75 7.76
C ARG A 77 -4.19 17.54 7.61
N TYR A 78 -3.11 17.69 6.84
CA TYR A 78 -2.14 16.62 6.65
C TYR A 78 -1.36 16.33 7.93
N GLU A 79 -1.00 17.34 8.72
CA GLU A 79 -0.40 17.14 10.03
C GLU A 79 -1.34 16.40 10.98
N ASP A 80 -2.61 16.81 11.04
CA ASP A 80 -3.64 16.16 11.86
C ASP A 80 -3.85 14.68 11.43
N GLU A 81 -3.81 14.40 10.12
CA GLU A 81 -3.91 13.04 9.57
C GLU A 81 -2.67 12.20 9.89
N LEU A 82 -1.46 12.77 9.79
CA LEU A 82 -0.20 12.10 10.15
C LEU A 82 -0.21 11.71 11.63
N ILE A 83 -0.64 12.61 12.51
CA ILE A 83 -0.74 12.34 13.94
C ILE A 83 -1.71 11.19 14.21
N GLN A 84 -2.88 11.20 13.56
CA GLN A 84 -3.87 10.12 13.72
C GLN A 84 -3.34 8.79 13.21
N LYS A 85 -2.69 8.77 12.04
CA LYS A 85 -2.10 7.55 11.47
C LYS A 85 -0.98 7.00 12.35
N ASN A 86 -0.11 7.85 12.90
CA ASN A 86 0.92 7.39 13.83
C ASN A 86 0.32 6.77 15.10
N LYS A 87 -0.69 7.42 15.71
CA LYS A 87 -1.40 6.86 16.86
C LYS A 87 -2.04 5.51 16.55
N LEU A 88 -2.65 5.39 15.36
CA LEU A 88 -3.23 4.13 14.91
C LEU A 88 -2.15 3.05 14.75
N ILE A 89 -1.03 3.37 14.12
CA ILE A 89 0.12 2.45 13.98
C ILE A 89 0.59 1.97 15.35
N ASP A 90 0.76 2.88 16.32
CA ASP A 90 1.17 2.52 17.68
C ASP A 90 0.16 1.57 18.34
N SER A 91 -1.14 1.86 18.21
CA SER A 91 -2.19 1.01 18.77
C SER A 91 -2.21 -0.39 18.14
N LEU A 92 -2.07 -0.48 16.82
CA LEU A 92 -1.98 -1.75 16.09
C LEU A 92 -0.72 -2.54 16.45
N TYR A 93 0.41 -1.86 16.68
CA TYR A 93 1.65 -2.53 17.10
C TYR A 93 1.51 -3.11 18.51
N LEU A 94 0.91 -2.37 19.43
CA LEU A 94 0.62 -2.84 20.79
C LEU A 94 -0.33 -4.04 20.77
N GLU A 95 -1.41 -3.97 19.98
CA GLU A 95 -2.36 -5.07 19.86
C GLU A 95 -1.71 -6.32 19.25
N ASN A 96 -0.94 -6.19 18.17
CA ASN A 96 -0.19 -7.32 17.59
C ASN A 96 0.77 -7.94 18.61
N THR A 97 1.47 -7.10 19.39
CA THR A 97 2.38 -7.57 20.45
C THR A 97 1.61 -8.33 21.52
N ARG A 98 0.45 -7.81 21.96
CA ARG A 98 -0.43 -8.45 22.93
C ARG A 98 -0.92 -9.82 22.43
N ILE A 99 -1.44 -9.86 21.21
CA ILE A 99 -1.94 -11.08 20.56
C ILE A 99 -0.83 -12.11 20.43
N SER A 100 0.36 -11.70 19.97
CA SER A 100 1.52 -12.59 19.86
C SER A 100 1.91 -13.22 21.21
N ASN A 101 1.90 -12.43 22.29
CA ASN A 101 2.18 -12.95 23.62
C ASN A 101 1.10 -13.92 24.12
N GLU A 102 -0.17 -13.63 23.84
CA GLU A 102 -1.30 -14.50 24.19
C GLU A 102 -1.20 -15.86 23.48
N TYR A 103 -0.92 -15.87 22.17
CA TYR A 103 -0.69 -17.12 21.42
C TYR A 103 0.50 -17.91 21.98
N LYS A 104 1.59 -17.24 22.34
CA LYS A 104 2.77 -17.89 22.91
C LYS A 104 2.45 -18.58 24.24
N LEU A 105 1.65 -17.94 25.10
CA LEU A 105 1.19 -18.55 26.35
C LEU A 105 0.28 -19.75 26.08
N LYS A 106 -0.69 -19.60 25.19
CA LYS A 106 -1.64 -20.67 24.85
C LYS A 106 -0.96 -21.90 24.24
N ILE A 107 0.07 -21.70 23.41
CA ILE A 107 0.89 -22.78 22.88
C ILE A 107 1.60 -23.53 24.02
N LYS A 108 2.19 -22.80 24.98
CA LYS A 108 2.88 -23.40 26.12
C LYS A 108 1.92 -24.23 27.00
N GLU A 109 0.71 -23.72 27.25
CA GLU A 109 -0.32 -24.47 28.00
C GLU A 109 -0.75 -25.74 27.26
N LEU A 110 -0.92 -25.66 25.94
CA LEU A 110 -1.31 -26.80 25.11
C LEU A 110 -0.21 -27.87 25.07
N GLU A 111 1.06 -27.47 24.99
CA GLU A 111 2.21 -28.38 25.09
C GLU A 111 2.24 -29.07 26.46
N GLN A 112 2.03 -28.34 27.55
CA GLN A 112 1.97 -28.90 28.89
C GLN A 112 0.83 -29.90 29.04
N SER A 113 -0.37 -29.56 28.56
CA SER A 113 -1.52 -30.45 28.58
C SER A 113 -1.27 -31.72 27.76
N LYS A 114 -0.65 -31.59 26.57
CA LYS A 114 -0.25 -32.74 25.74
C LYS A 114 0.72 -33.67 26.47
N VAL A 115 1.74 -33.12 27.14
CA VAL A 115 2.69 -33.91 27.92
C VAL A 115 2.00 -34.64 29.07
N GLN A 116 1.05 -33.99 29.76
CA GLN A 116 0.27 -34.64 30.82
C GLN A 116 -0.59 -35.78 30.27
N LEU A 117 -1.25 -35.56 29.13
CA LEU A 117 -2.08 -36.57 28.48
C LEU A 117 -1.25 -37.80 28.06
N GLU A 118 -0.07 -37.61 27.47
CA GLU A 118 0.84 -38.70 27.11
C GLU A 118 1.28 -39.50 28.33
N LYS A 119 1.57 -38.83 29.46
CA LYS A 119 1.89 -39.52 30.72
C LYS A 119 0.71 -40.37 31.20
N VAL A 120 -0.51 -39.82 31.23
CA VAL A 120 -1.71 -40.57 31.64
C VAL A 120 -1.95 -41.76 30.71
N LYS A 121 -1.84 -41.57 29.40
CA LYS A 121 -1.98 -42.64 28.41
C LYS A 121 -0.95 -43.76 28.60
N SER A 122 0.31 -43.41 28.90
CA SER A 122 1.36 -44.40 29.17
C SER A 122 1.11 -45.23 30.44
N VAL A 123 0.46 -44.66 31.44
CA VAL A 123 0.06 -45.36 32.68
C VAL A 123 -1.15 -46.26 32.41
N LEU A 124 -2.11 -45.83 31.59
CA LEU A 124 -3.31 -46.60 31.29
C LEU A 124 -3.04 -47.82 30.38
N ASN A 125 -2.04 -47.73 29.50
CA ASN A 125 -1.65 -48.81 28.57
C ASN A 125 -0.66 -49.82 29.17
N LYS A 126 -0.41 -49.77 30.48
CA LYS A 126 0.52 -50.65 31.20
C LYS A 126 -0.24 -51.59 32.12
#